data_AF-A0A365KAC8-F1
#
_entry.id   AF-A0A365KAC8-F1
#
_cell.length_a   1.000
_cell.length_b   1.000
_cell.length_c   1.000
_cell.angle_alpha   90.00
_cell.angle_beta   90.00
_cell.angle_gamma   90.00
#
_symmetry.space_group_name_H-M   'P 1'
#
loop_
_entity.id
_entity.type
_entity.pdbx_description
1 polymer ?
#
loop_
_entity_poly.entity_id
_entity_poly.type
_entity_poly.pdbx_seq_one_letter_code
_entity_poly.pdbx_strand_id
1 'polypeptide(L)'
;MYKVFLYTLVFSVLAFIVWGSFLEIEVKITLSLIALTLLPTIRKKLYKDDSVFRKGKAALYASLLLTTFVLLLTIGSIIMGSGVDFAALWLAVFLFMILLFGCVFYGIPVSSLSDLATSNVQHYRFPLAFLIHLGFGLISYLFLGLLMYFVLLVAVVFFLFDEFLRKRELTRFKTAA
;
A
#
# COMPACT_ATOMS: atom_id res chain seq x y z
N MET A 1 -0.28 12.29 18.66
CA MET A 1 -0.88 11.23 17.81
C MET A 1 0.11 10.57 16.83
N TYR A 2 1.11 11.30 16.28
CA TYR A 2 2.11 10.70 15.36
C TYR A 2 2.89 9.52 15.96
N LYS A 3 3.24 9.61 17.26
CA LYS A 3 4.01 8.58 17.97
C LYS A 3 3.24 7.25 18.01
N VAL A 4 1.94 7.30 18.27
CA VAL A 4 1.09 6.11 18.35
C VAL A 4 0.99 5.44 16.98
N PHE A 5 0.74 6.21 15.91
CA PHE A 5 0.73 5.68 14.54
C PHE A 5 2.08 5.06 14.15
N LEU A 6 3.18 5.73 14.48
CA LEU A 6 4.53 5.23 14.25
C LEU A 6 4.79 3.94 15.03
N TYR A 7 4.38 3.87 16.30
CA TYR A 7 4.55 2.68 17.14
C TYR A 7 3.69 1.52 16.66
N THR A 8 2.46 1.77 16.22
CA THR A 8 1.60 0.73 15.62
C THR A 8 2.20 0.18 14.33
N LEU A 9 2.81 1.04 13.51
CA LEU A 9 3.49 0.64 12.27
C LEU A 9 4.79 -0.12 12.56
N VAL A 10 5.57 0.28 13.57
CA VAL A 10 6.77 -0.46 13.99
C VAL A 10 6.39 -1.82 14.59
N PHE A 11 5.31 -1.88 15.37
CA PHE A 11 4.83 -3.11 15.98
C PHE A 11 4.33 -4.13 14.95
N SER A 12 3.59 -3.68 13.93
CA SER A 12 3.14 -4.56 12.85
C SER A 12 4.31 -5.13 12.04
N VAL A 13 5.38 -4.36 11.87
CA VAL A 13 6.62 -4.78 11.19
C VAL A 13 7.38 -5.82 12.02
N LEU A 14 7.51 -5.61 13.33
CA LEU A 14 8.17 -6.56 14.21
C LEU A 14 7.41 -7.89 14.31
N ALA A 15 6.07 -7.84 14.40
CA ALA A 15 5.24 -9.04 14.40
C ALA A 15 5.36 -9.83 13.09
N PHE A 16 5.47 -9.13 11.95
CA PHE A 16 5.67 -9.74 10.64
C PHE A 16 7.06 -10.41 10.48
N ILE A 17 8.11 -9.80 11.04
CA ILE A 17 9.48 -10.34 11.03
C ILE A 17 9.59 -11.62 11.86
N VAL A 18 9.01 -11.62 13.07
CA VAL A 18 9.05 -12.80 13.96
C VAL A 18 8.30 -13.98 13.34
N TRP A 19 7.20 -13.73 12.64
CA TRP A 19 6.43 -14.76 11.96
C TRP A 19 7.09 -15.26 10.66
N GLY A 20 7.78 -14.37 9.94
CA GLY A 20 8.44 -14.68 8.67
C GLY A 20 9.65 -15.59 8.75
N SER A 21 10.19 -15.84 9.96
CA SER A 21 11.48 -16.52 10.26
C SER A 21 11.59 -18.03 9.92
N PHE A 22 10.76 -18.55 9.00
CA PHE A 22 10.77 -19.98 8.63
C PHE A 22 10.90 -20.29 7.12
N LEU A 23 11.15 -19.32 6.25
CA LEU A 23 11.28 -19.59 4.80
C LEU A 23 12.31 -18.67 4.15
N GLU A 24 13.09 -19.21 3.21
CA GLU A 24 14.06 -18.53 2.30
C GLU A 24 13.56 -17.21 1.64
N ILE A 25 12.27 -16.90 1.78
CA ILE A 25 11.54 -15.64 1.57
C ILE A 25 12.07 -14.46 2.41
N GLU A 26 12.64 -14.70 3.58
CA GLU A 26 13.23 -13.66 4.45
C GLU A 26 14.34 -12.87 3.74
N VAL A 27 15.10 -13.51 2.85
CA VAL A 27 16.17 -12.90 2.04
C VAL A 27 15.63 -11.81 1.08
N LYS A 28 14.38 -11.94 0.58
CA LYS A 28 13.70 -10.88 -0.21
C LYS A 28 13.19 -9.74 0.67
N ILE A 29 12.78 -10.06 1.89
CA ILE A 29 12.30 -9.08 2.88
C ILE A 29 13.47 -8.20 3.35
N THR A 30 14.68 -8.75 3.52
CA THR A 30 15.90 -7.98 3.85
C THR A 30 16.40 -7.11 2.68
N LEU A 31 16.29 -7.55 1.43
CA LEU A 31 16.67 -6.75 0.25
C LEU A 31 15.70 -5.58 -0.02
N SER A 32 14.41 -5.76 0.28
CA SER A 32 13.42 -4.68 0.29
C SER A 32 13.65 -3.68 1.44
N LEU A 33 14.21 -4.14 2.57
CA LEU A 33 14.69 -3.28 3.65
C LEU A 33 15.89 -2.41 3.22
N ILE A 34 16.77 -2.92 2.33
CA ILE A 34 17.89 -2.19 1.72
C ILE A 34 17.40 -1.10 0.73
N ALA A 35 16.29 -1.32 0.02
CA ALA A 35 15.59 -0.28 -0.75
C ALA A 35 14.92 0.79 0.14
N LEU A 36 14.46 0.38 1.32
CA LEU A 36 13.98 1.25 2.40
C LEU A 36 15.08 2.19 2.96
N THR A 37 16.36 1.83 2.85
CA THR A 37 17.49 2.67 3.32
C THR A 37 18.07 3.63 2.26
N LEU A 38 17.78 3.45 0.97
CA LEU A 38 18.59 4.04 -0.11
C LEU A 38 18.07 5.30 -0.81
N LEU A 39 16.98 5.93 -0.39
CA LEU A 39 16.70 7.29 -0.89
C LEU A 39 16.58 8.31 0.25
N PRO A 40 17.72 8.67 0.88
CA PRO A 40 17.83 9.93 1.63
C PRO A 40 17.36 11.15 0.80
N THR A 41 17.35 11.05 -0.53
CA THR A 41 16.78 12.03 -1.47
C THR A 41 15.24 12.05 -1.47
N ILE A 42 14.56 10.91 -1.30
CA ILE A 42 13.10 10.86 -1.12
C ILE A 42 12.74 11.41 0.26
N ARG A 43 13.43 11.00 1.32
CA ARG A 43 13.17 11.44 2.71
C ARG A 43 13.00 12.96 2.84
N LYS A 44 13.86 13.76 2.21
CA LYS A 44 13.78 15.23 2.30
C LYS A 44 12.55 15.85 1.61
N LYS A 45 12.02 15.21 0.56
CA LYS A 45 10.82 15.68 -0.17
C LYS A 45 9.53 15.02 0.33
N LEU A 46 9.65 13.86 0.98
CA LEU A 46 8.55 13.04 1.52
C LEU A 46 7.98 13.57 2.83
N TYR A 47 8.83 14.11 3.70
CA TYR A 47 8.42 14.58 5.03
C TYR A 47 7.85 16.01 5.01
N LYS A 48 6.95 16.30 4.06
CA LYS A 48 5.89 17.28 4.35
C LYS A 48 4.75 16.47 4.97
N ASP A 49 4.43 16.78 6.23
CA ASP A 49 3.51 16.00 7.08
C ASP A 49 2.19 15.65 6.38
N ASP A 50 1.66 16.58 5.57
CA ASP A 50 0.42 16.39 4.81
C ASP A 50 0.50 15.23 3.80
N SER A 51 1.63 15.08 3.11
CA SER A 51 1.77 14.08 2.04
C SER A 51 1.89 12.66 2.58
N VAL A 52 2.51 12.49 3.74
CA VAL A 52 2.62 11.19 4.41
C VAL A 52 1.26 10.77 4.95
N PHE A 53 0.50 11.71 5.53
CA PHE A 53 -0.83 11.44 6.05
C PHE A 53 -1.82 11.08 4.94
N ARG A 54 -1.77 11.78 3.79
CA ARG A 54 -2.54 11.42 2.59
C ARG A 54 -2.26 9.99 2.14
N LYS A 55 -0.98 9.63 1.95
CA LYS A 55 -0.56 8.30 1.48
C LYS A 55 -0.90 7.20 2.48
N GLY A 56 -0.82 7.48 3.79
CA GLY A 56 -1.26 6.58 4.85
C GLY A 56 -2.77 6.31 4.81
N LYS A 57 -3.59 7.35 4.58
CA LYS A 57 -5.04 7.18 4.35
C LYS A 57 -5.31 6.37 3.09
N ALA A 58 -4.58 6.62 2.01
CA ALA A 58 -4.71 5.84 0.78
C ALA A 58 -4.41 4.35 1.02
N ALA A 59 -3.37 4.03 1.78
CA ALA A 59 -3.03 2.65 2.15
C ALA A 59 -4.15 1.97 2.95
N LEU A 60 -4.74 2.68 3.92
CA LEU A 60 -5.87 2.16 4.70
C LEU A 60 -7.12 1.94 3.84
N TYR A 61 -7.50 2.91 3.01
CA TYR A 61 -8.67 2.75 2.16
C TYR A 61 -8.49 1.65 1.11
N ALA A 62 -7.31 1.55 0.50
CA ALA A 62 -7.00 0.50 -0.46
C ALA A 62 -7.05 -0.90 0.17
N SER A 63 -6.40 -1.08 1.32
CA SER A 63 -6.42 -2.38 2.04
C SER A 63 -7.81 -2.75 2.55
N LEU A 64 -8.59 -1.80 3.08
CA LEU A 64 -9.98 -2.04 3.50
C LEU A 64 -10.89 -2.41 2.33
N LEU A 65 -10.77 -1.70 1.20
CA LEU A 65 -11.57 -1.97 0.01
C LEU A 65 -11.27 -3.38 -0.52
N LEU A 66 -10.00 -3.72 -0.65
CA LEU A 66 -9.58 -5.03 -1.15
C LEU A 66 -9.99 -6.17 -0.22
N THR A 67 -9.84 -5.98 1.09
CA THR A 67 -10.27 -6.98 2.07
C THR A 67 -11.78 -7.18 2.01
N THR A 68 -12.55 -6.10 2.01
CA THR A 68 -14.02 -6.15 1.90
C THR A 68 -14.46 -6.81 0.60
N PHE A 69 -13.78 -6.52 -0.52
CA PHE A 69 -14.09 -7.13 -1.81
C PHE A 69 -13.88 -8.66 -1.80
N VAL A 70 -12.78 -9.13 -1.23
CA VAL A 70 -12.52 -10.58 -1.07
C VAL A 70 -13.57 -11.23 -0.17
N LEU A 71 -13.91 -10.58 0.96
CA LEU A 71 -14.94 -11.09 1.86
C LEU A 71 -16.30 -11.18 1.19
N LEU A 72 -16.67 -10.18 0.38
CA LEU A 72 -17.91 -10.16 -0.38
C LEU A 72 -17.98 -11.33 -1.38
N LEU A 73 -16.88 -11.64 -2.06
CA LEU A 73 -16.83 -12.80 -2.97
C LEU A 73 -17.01 -14.13 -2.23
N THR A 74 -16.54 -14.22 -0.98
CA THR A 74 -16.66 -15.43 -0.15
C THR A 74 -17.99 -15.54 0.60
N ILE A 75 -18.84 -14.50 0.57
CA ILE A 75 -20.05 -14.45 1.40
C ILE A 75 -21.07 -15.52 1.01
N GLY A 76 -21.17 -15.88 -0.27
CA GLY A 76 -22.06 -16.95 -0.74
C GLY A 76 -21.72 -18.30 -0.11
N SER A 77 -20.43 -18.60 0.02
CA SER A 77 -19.92 -19.80 0.70
C SER A 77 -20.15 -19.75 2.21
N ILE A 78 -20.05 -18.58 2.83
CA ILE A 78 -20.29 -18.37 4.27
C ILE A 78 -21.78 -18.47 4.62
N ILE A 79 -22.68 -18.09 3.70
CA ILE A 79 -24.14 -18.19 3.92
C ILE A 79 -24.64 -19.63 3.76
N MET A 80 -24.04 -20.40 2.84
CA MET A 80 -24.37 -21.82 2.64
C MET A 80 -23.69 -22.77 3.63
N GLY A 81 -22.52 -22.38 4.16
CA GLY A 81 -21.82 -23.09 5.24
C GLY A 81 -22.26 -22.59 6.61
N SER A 82 -22.23 -23.46 7.62
CA SER A 82 -22.68 -23.16 8.98
C SER A 82 -21.92 -22.00 9.65
N GLY A 83 -22.51 -20.80 9.66
CA GLY A 83 -22.11 -19.68 10.52
C GLY A 83 -20.76 -19.02 10.21
N VAL A 84 -20.53 -17.83 10.79
CA VAL A 84 -19.22 -17.17 10.72
C VAL A 84 -18.31 -17.84 11.76
N ASP A 85 -17.47 -18.77 11.30
CA ASP A 85 -16.45 -19.39 12.14
C ASP A 85 -15.35 -18.36 12.51
N PHE A 86 -14.74 -18.51 13.70
CA PHE A 86 -13.59 -17.71 14.13
C PHE A 86 -12.44 -17.78 13.12
N ALA A 87 -12.32 -18.88 12.38
CA ALA A 87 -11.37 -19.02 11.28
C ALA A 87 -11.59 -18.00 10.15
N ALA A 88 -12.85 -17.67 9.82
CA ALA A 88 -13.17 -16.70 8.78
C ALA A 88 -12.83 -15.27 9.20
N LEU A 89 -13.09 -14.92 10.48
CA LEU A 89 -12.67 -13.64 11.06
C LEU A 89 -11.14 -13.51 11.10
N TRP A 90 -10.43 -14.57 11.48
CA TRP A 90 -8.97 -14.57 11.49
C TRP A 90 -8.39 -14.40 10.07
N LEU A 91 -8.97 -15.09 9.09
CA LEU A 91 -8.60 -14.93 7.68
C LEU A 91 -8.80 -13.49 7.19
N ALA A 92 -9.91 -12.85 7.55
CA ALA A 92 -10.19 -11.46 7.20
C ALA A 92 -9.13 -10.50 7.74
N VAL A 93 -8.78 -10.64 9.03
CA VAL A 93 -7.76 -9.81 9.69
C VAL A 93 -6.38 -10.06 9.07
N PHE A 94 -6.05 -11.32 8.80
CA PHE A 94 -4.79 -11.68 8.15
C PHE A 94 -4.68 -11.08 6.74
N LEU A 95 -5.75 -11.18 5.95
CA LEU A 95 -5.82 -10.65 4.59
C LEU A 95 -5.71 -9.12 4.59
N PHE A 96 -6.35 -8.45 5.56
CA PHE A 96 -6.19 -7.02 5.75
C PHE A 96 -4.73 -6.63 6.07
N MET A 97 -4.07 -7.36 6.97
CA MET A 97 -2.69 -7.06 7.38
C MET A 97 -1.69 -7.22 6.24
N ILE A 98 -1.80 -8.29 5.44
CA ILE A 98 -0.88 -8.48 4.31
C ILE A 98 -1.10 -7.45 3.20
N LEU A 99 -2.35 -7.05 2.94
CA LEU A 99 -2.69 -5.99 1.99
C LEU A 99 -2.17 -4.62 2.47
N LEU A 100 -2.35 -4.33 3.76
CA LEU A 100 -1.84 -3.11 4.37
C LEU A 100 -0.30 -3.06 4.30
N PHE A 101 0.37 -4.18 4.60
CA PHE A 101 1.81 -4.31 4.47
C PHE A 101 2.26 -4.02 3.03
N GLY A 102 1.62 -4.62 2.03
CA GLY A 102 1.91 -4.33 0.62
C GLY A 102 1.71 -2.84 0.27
N CYS A 103 0.63 -2.21 0.72
CA CYS A 103 0.40 -0.79 0.47
C CYS A 103 1.48 0.11 1.13
N VAL A 104 1.94 -0.23 2.33
CA VAL A 104 2.94 0.55 3.06
C VAL A 104 4.34 0.37 2.49
N PHE A 105 4.75 -0.88 2.25
CA PHE A 105 6.12 -1.19 1.84
C PHE A 105 6.37 -1.04 0.34
N TYR A 106 5.32 -1.17 -0.47
CA TYR A 106 5.42 -1.02 -1.92
C TYR A 106 4.67 0.23 -2.41
N GLY A 107 3.40 0.39 -2.03
CA GLY A 107 2.55 1.49 -2.52
C GLY A 107 3.09 2.88 -2.17
N ILE A 108 3.42 3.13 -0.90
CA ILE A 108 3.91 4.45 -0.45
C ILE A 108 5.23 4.82 -1.14
N PRO A 109 6.28 3.96 -1.18
CA PRO A 109 7.52 4.28 -1.90
C PRO A 109 7.32 4.53 -3.39
N VAL A 110 6.53 3.70 -4.08
CA VAL A 110 6.29 3.84 -5.52
C VAL A 110 5.50 5.12 -5.82
N SER A 111 4.47 5.44 -5.04
CA SER A 111 3.73 6.71 -5.18
C SER A 111 4.61 7.93 -4.92
N SER A 112 5.56 7.80 -4.01
CA SER A 112 6.52 8.87 -3.69
C SER A 112 7.54 9.10 -4.80
N LEU A 113 8.06 8.02 -5.39
CA LEU A 113 8.88 8.06 -6.58
C LEU A 113 8.11 8.68 -7.76
N SER A 114 6.84 8.31 -7.91
CA SER A 114 5.95 8.89 -8.91
C SER A 114 5.74 10.39 -8.71
N ASP A 115 5.51 10.85 -7.48
CA ASP A 115 5.40 12.28 -7.17
C ASP A 115 6.70 13.04 -7.46
N LEU A 116 7.87 12.41 -7.25
CA LEU A 116 9.17 12.98 -7.60
C LEU A 116 9.34 13.08 -9.12
N ALA A 117 9.08 12.00 -9.85
CA ALA A 117 9.20 11.95 -11.31
C ALA A 117 8.24 12.91 -12.02
N THR A 118 7.05 13.12 -11.44
CA THR A 118 6.02 14.00 -12.00
C THR A 118 6.08 15.44 -11.48
N SER A 119 7.07 15.81 -10.67
CA SER A 119 7.06 17.13 -10.01
C SER A 119 7.12 18.32 -10.96
N ASN A 120 7.64 18.12 -12.17
CA ASN A 120 7.82 19.18 -13.17
C ASN A 120 6.74 19.14 -14.28
N VAL A 121 5.82 18.17 -14.24
CA VAL A 121 4.83 17.94 -15.30
C VAL A 121 3.44 18.05 -14.69
N GLN A 122 2.68 19.09 -15.04
CA GLN A 122 1.32 19.27 -14.52
C GLN A 122 0.24 18.62 -15.40
N HIS A 123 0.35 18.74 -16.74
CA HIS A 123 -0.71 18.30 -17.67
C HIS A 123 -0.83 16.77 -17.79
N TYR A 124 0.30 16.05 -17.86
CA TYR A 124 0.33 14.58 -18.05
C TYR A 124 0.70 13.82 -16.78
N ARG A 125 0.57 14.45 -15.61
CA ARG A 125 0.94 13.82 -14.33
C ARG A 125 0.19 12.52 -14.09
N PHE A 126 -1.14 12.53 -14.27
CA PHE A 126 -2.00 11.38 -13.97
C PHE A 126 -1.57 10.12 -14.75
N PRO A 127 -1.50 10.14 -16.10
CA PRO A 127 -1.09 8.96 -16.86
C PRO A 127 0.36 8.56 -16.58
N LEU A 128 1.27 9.51 -16.36
CA LEU A 128 2.67 9.20 -16.04
C LEU A 128 2.80 8.52 -14.66
N ALA A 129 2.08 9.02 -13.65
CA ALA A 129 2.05 8.42 -12.32
C ALA A 129 1.45 7.01 -12.34
N PHE A 130 0.39 6.81 -13.13
CA PHE A 130 -0.22 5.50 -13.34
C PHE A 130 0.77 4.52 -13.99
N LEU A 131 1.47 4.94 -15.04
CA LEU A 131 2.50 4.14 -15.71
C LEU A 131 3.63 3.72 -14.76
N ILE A 132 4.03 4.60 -13.83
CA ILE A 132 5.05 4.25 -12.82
C ILE A 132 4.52 3.15 -11.89
N HIS A 133 3.31 3.27 -11.36
CA HIS A 133 2.73 2.23 -10.49
C HIS A 133 2.54 0.90 -11.21
N LEU A 134 2.08 0.96 -12.46
CA LEU A 134 1.90 -0.21 -13.30
C LEU A 134 3.24 -0.86 -13.65
N GLY A 135 4.25 -0.04 -14.01
CA GLY A 135 5.59 -0.49 -14.36
C GLY A 135 6.28 -1.19 -13.19
N PHE A 136 6.27 -0.59 -12.00
CA PHE A 136 6.79 -1.25 -10.80
C PHE A 136 5.99 -2.51 -10.45
N GLY A 137 4.69 -2.53 -10.73
CA GLY A 137 3.83 -3.68 -10.49
C GLY A 137 4.18 -4.83 -11.43
N LEU A 138 4.47 -4.54 -12.70
CA LEU A 138 4.89 -5.52 -13.70
C LEU A 138 6.31 -6.04 -13.42
N ILE A 139 7.24 -5.16 -13.03
CA ILE A 139 8.61 -5.54 -12.66
C ILE A 139 8.61 -6.55 -11.50
N SER A 140 7.60 -6.48 -10.61
CA SER A 140 7.44 -7.45 -9.52
C SER A 140 7.35 -8.90 -10.00
N TYR A 141 6.96 -9.15 -11.26
CA TYR A 141 6.98 -10.47 -11.90
C TYR A 141 8.32 -11.20 -11.78
N LEU A 142 9.42 -10.47 -11.94
CA LEU A 142 10.77 -11.04 -11.88
C LEU A 142 11.09 -11.65 -10.51
N PHE A 143 10.39 -11.21 -9.47
CA PHE A 143 10.60 -11.66 -8.09
C PHE A 143 9.46 -12.52 -7.55
N LEU A 144 8.22 -12.29 -8.00
CA LEU A 144 7.01 -12.86 -7.41
C LEU A 144 6.27 -13.85 -8.34
N GLY A 145 6.70 -13.97 -9.61
CA GLY A 145 6.05 -14.84 -10.57
C GLY A 145 4.55 -14.51 -10.73
N LEU A 146 3.68 -15.51 -10.59
CA LEU A 146 2.22 -15.35 -10.71
C LEU A 146 1.61 -14.44 -9.62
N LEU A 147 2.27 -14.26 -8.47
CA LEU A 147 1.81 -13.32 -7.44
C LEU A 147 1.87 -11.86 -7.91
N MET A 148 2.52 -11.57 -9.04
CA MET A 148 2.52 -10.25 -9.69
C MET A 148 1.11 -9.72 -9.95
N TYR A 149 0.15 -10.56 -10.35
CA TYR A 149 -1.22 -10.09 -10.61
C TYR A 149 -1.86 -9.47 -9.37
N PHE A 150 -1.55 -10.03 -8.20
CA PHE A 150 -2.00 -9.50 -6.92
C PHE A 150 -1.34 -8.15 -6.61
N VAL A 151 -0.01 -8.04 -6.80
CA VAL A 151 0.73 -6.79 -6.60
C VAL A 151 0.25 -5.70 -7.54
N LEU A 152 -0.02 -6.01 -8.81
CA LEU A 152 -0.58 -5.08 -9.78
C LEU A 152 -1.93 -4.53 -9.34
N LEU A 153 -2.81 -5.42 -8.89
CA LEU A 153 -4.13 -5.03 -8.42
C LEU A 153 -4.03 -4.10 -7.20
N VAL A 154 -3.19 -4.44 -6.22
CA VAL A 154 -2.90 -3.59 -5.06
C VAL A 154 -2.32 -2.24 -5.50
N ALA A 155 -1.37 -2.22 -6.43
CA ALA A 155 -0.73 -1.01 -6.94
C ALA A 155 -1.74 -0.05 -7.60
N VAL A 156 -2.64 -0.59 -8.42
CA VAL A 156 -3.68 0.19 -9.11
C VAL A 156 -4.69 0.77 -8.12
N VAL A 157 -5.20 -0.05 -7.20
CA VAL A 157 -6.19 0.41 -6.21
C VAL A 157 -5.57 1.46 -5.28
N PHE A 158 -4.35 1.24 -4.82
CA PHE A 158 -3.62 2.22 -4.02
C PHE A 158 -3.43 3.55 -4.75
N PHE A 159 -2.97 3.50 -6.01
CA PHE A 159 -2.78 4.69 -6.84
C PHE A 159 -4.07 5.51 -6.98
N LEU A 160 -5.21 4.86 -7.23
CA LEU A 160 -6.50 5.53 -7.38
C LEU A 160 -6.89 6.28 -6.11
N PHE A 161 -6.74 5.67 -4.94
CA PHE A 161 -7.01 6.34 -3.66
C PHE A 161 -6.05 7.49 -3.39
N ASP A 162 -4.75 7.30 -3.66
CA ASP A 162 -3.74 8.31 -3.44
C ASP A 162 -3.99 9.57 -4.28
N GLU A 163 -4.31 9.39 -5.57
CA GLU A 163 -4.58 10.51 -6.49
C GLU A 163 -5.95 11.14 -6.24
N PHE A 164 -6.96 10.37 -5.82
CA PHE A 164 -8.26 10.92 -5.43
C PHE A 164 -8.14 11.82 -4.19
N LEU A 165 -7.43 11.37 -3.16
CA LEU A 165 -7.20 12.17 -1.96
C LEU A 165 -6.39 13.43 -2.26
N ARG A 166 -5.42 13.32 -3.19
CA ARG A 166 -4.63 14.48 -3.62
C ARG A 166 -5.48 15.55 -4.29
N LYS A 167 -6.38 15.15 -5.19
CA LYS A 167 -7.30 16.08 -5.87
C LYS A 167 -8.21 16.77 -4.84
N ARG A 168 -8.71 16.03 -3.84
CA ARG A 168 -9.51 16.63 -2.76
C ARG A 168 -8.73 17.68 -1.95
N GLU A 169 -7.48 17.40 -1.60
CA GLU A 169 -6.65 18.36 -0.87
C GLU A 169 -6.42 19.64 -1.68
N LEU A 170 -6.04 19.50 -2.96
CA LEU A 170 -5.87 20.63 -3.87
C LEU A 170 -7.14 21.49 -4.00
N THR A 171 -8.32 20.86 -4.11
CA THR A 171 -9.59 21.60 -4.16
C THR A 171 -9.89 22.33 -2.86
N ARG A 172 -9.65 21.69 -1.69
CA ARG A 172 -9.86 22.32 -0.38
C ARG A 172 -8.99 23.56 -0.18
N PHE A 173 -7.72 23.52 -0.59
CA PHE A 173 -6.84 24.69 -0.53
C PHE A 173 -7.32 25.84 -1.42
N LYS A 174 -7.87 25.54 -2.61
CA LYS A 174 -8.44 26.57 -3.51
C LYS A 174 -9.71 27.23 -2.97
N THR A 175 -10.51 26.54 -2.17
CA THR A 175 -11.73 27.11 -1.55
C THR A 175 -11.48 27.84 -0.24
N ALA A 176 -10.30 27.66 0.36
CA ALA A 176 -9.92 28.28 1.63
C ALA A 176 -9.00 29.51 1.47
N ALA A 177 -8.57 29.80 0.25
CA ALA A 177 -7.78 30.97 -0.15
C ALA A 177 -8.66 31.94 -0.94
#